data_AF-A0A956TLJ0-F1
#
_entry.id   AF-A0A956TLJ0-F1
#
_cell.length_a   1.000
_cell.length_b   1.000
_cell.length_c   1.000
_cell.angle_alpha   90.00
_cell.angle_beta   90.00
_cell.angle_gamma   90.00
#
_symmetry.space_group_name_H-M   'P 1'
#
loop_
_entity.id
_entity.type
_entity.pdbx_description
1 polymer ?
#
loop_
_entity_poly.entity_id
_entity_poly.type
_entity_poly.pdbx_seq_one_letter_code
_entity_poly.pdbx_strand_id
1 'polypeptide(L)'
;MNSGDAFFSFRFASSGCGNCADDILTIFPGLATYTSQGLAQAIENALEGQLLPDRVIILCGLPDFGRLSDEANNSPDLSAAIRRGRTIKSVVLAAYDMTGEIAEQIVLRGDSVGKLSATQIALWGVEALFKKNEAAILVHAQHGFLFSKPSSKRSNYFIRAEGLLLELADTSFLAFSLLRFLDDWIKAKGRSPGLVYVDSMSIATLAMALIEMRRRLDQHFGYPRIASFHSYEGLSNMASPPRDSAICIISASTSCNLAEEWKKKFRTGGEEVVTLLSLVAGDGDNKVIYTIQKPLDYVSLSDTEDHSGHRLIRVSGEHFWVEAFPSRSVTLTKKNHCPEKLPKDMEVFVASGAIDCRRRPTPTGPIRAVHVSGGKLITHAHFLSWLETAIEQQIP
;
A
#
# COMPACT_ATOMS: atom_id res chain seq x y z
N MET A 1 -15.87 -16.35 -8.70
CA MET A 1 -15.04 -15.49 -7.84
C MET A 1 -15.11 -16.08 -6.45
N ASN A 2 -13.96 -16.39 -5.83
CA ASN A 2 -13.96 -16.82 -4.44
C ASN A 2 -14.48 -15.66 -3.58
N SER A 3 -15.33 -15.95 -2.59
CA SER A 3 -16.02 -14.96 -1.76
C SER A 3 -15.10 -14.12 -0.87
N GLY A 4 -13.81 -14.46 -0.78
CA GLY A 4 -12.81 -13.75 0.03
C GLY A 4 -12.35 -12.40 -0.54
N ASP A 5 -12.37 -12.21 -1.87
CA ASP A 5 -11.79 -11.02 -2.52
C ASP A 5 -12.71 -9.78 -2.46
N ALA A 6 -13.89 -9.90 -1.85
CA ALA A 6 -14.86 -8.82 -1.73
C ALA A 6 -14.65 -7.94 -0.50
N PHE A 7 -13.85 -8.39 0.49
CA PHE A 7 -13.74 -7.72 1.78
C PHE A 7 -12.32 -7.25 2.04
N PHE A 8 -12.19 -6.02 2.54
CA PHE A 8 -10.96 -5.51 3.10
C PHE A 8 -11.01 -5.69 4.62
N SER A 9 -10.04 -6.41 5.19
CA SER A 9 -9.94 -6.61 6.63
C SER A 9 -8.58 -6.14 7.14
N PHE A 10 -8.56 -5.44 8.26
CA PHE A 10 -7.34 -4.95 8.89
C PHE A 10 -7.44 -4.95 10.40
N ARG A 11 -6.28 -5.03 11.07
CA ARG A 11 -6.17 -4.99 12.54
C ARG A 11 -5.37 -3.80 12.99
N PHE A 12 -5.71 -3.26 14.15
CA PHE A 12 -4.95 -2.20 14.80
C PHE A 12 -5.12 -2.28 16.32
N ALA A 13 -4.10 -1.79 17.04
CA ALA A 13 -4.18 -1.66 18.49
C ALA A 13 -4.71 -0.26 18.83
N SER A 14 -5.84 -0.19 19.52
CA SER A 14 -6.38 1.05 20.05
C SER A 14 -5.71 1.37 21.38
N SER A 15 -5.06 2.53 21.50
CA SER A 15 -4.58 3.06 22.77
C SER A 15 -5.78 3.53 23.61
N GLY A 16 -6.33 2.62 24.41
CA GLY A 16 -7.37 2.95 25.39
C GLY A 16 -6.84 3.79 26.57
N CYS A 17 -7.75 4.42 27.30
CA CYS A 17 -7.45 4.95 28.64
C CYS A 17 -7.23 3.78 29.61
N GLY A 18 -5.96 3.37 29.76
CA GLY A 18 -5.52 2.26 30.60
C GLY A 18 -4.42 1.47 29.90
N ASN A 19 -3.45 0.92 30.63
CA ASN A 19 -2.21 0.31 30.12
C ASN A 19 -2.36 -0.94 29.22
N CYS A 20 -3.52 -1.23 28.64
CA CYS A 20 -3.72 -2.32 27.69
C CYS A 20 -4.40 -1.78 26.43
N ALA A 21 -3.70 -1.86 25.29
CA ALA A 21 -4.27 -1.52 24.00
C ALA A 21 -5.18 -2.66 23.52
N ASP A 22 -6.41 -2.34 23.13
CA ASP A 22 -7.34 -3.34 22.57
C ASP A 22 -6.97 -3.61 21.11
N ASP A 23 -6.83 -4.89 20.74
CA ASP A 23 -6.66 -5.31 19.34
C ASP A 23 -8.03 -5.37 18.64
N ILE A 24 -8.20 -4.54 17.62
CA ILE A 24 -9.46 -4.37 16.91
C ILE A 24 -9.29 -4.84 15.47
N LEU A 25 -10.13 -5.79 15.07
CA LEU A 25 -10.29 -6.23 13.68
C LEU A 25 -11.45 -5.46 13.03
N THR A 26 -11.19 -4.77 11.93
CA THR A 26 -12.24 -4.16 11.10
C THR A 26 -12.41 -4.97 9.83
N ILE A 27 -13.66 -5.24 9.43
CA ILE A 27 -14.05 -5.90 8.19
C ILE A 27 -14.92 -4.93 7.40
N PHE A 28 -14.54 -4.68 6.15
CA PHE A 28 -15.18 -3.72 5.26
C PHE A 28 -15.52 -4.38 3.92
N PRO A 29 -16.82 -4.49 3.55
CA PRO A 29 -17.26 -5.13 2.31
C PRO A 29 -17.08 -4.27 1.04
N GLY A 30 -16.77 -2.98 1.19
CA GLY A 30 -16.60 -2.06 0.06
C GLY A 30 -17.85 -1.90 -0.81
N LEU A 31 -17.64 -1.68 -2.10
CA LEU A 31 -18.69 -1.47 -3.10
C LEU A 31 -19.19 -2.77 -3.74
N ALA A 32 -18.55 -3.91 -3.46
CA ALA A 32 -18.99 -5.19 -3.98
C ALA A 32 -20.38 -5.54 -3.41
N THR A 33 -21.18 -6.25 -4.18
CA THR A 33 -22.37 -6.92 -3.64
C THR A 33 -21.92 -8.18 -2.92
N TYR A 34 -22.42 -8.41 -1.71
CA TYR A 34 -22.05 -9.56 -0.88
C TYR A 34 -23.29 -10.17 -0.22
N THR A 35 -23.18 -11.44 0.14
CA THR A 35 -24.23 -12.18 0.86
C THR A 35 -23.87 -12.31 2.34
N SER A 36 -24.86 -12.62 3.18
CA SER A 36 -24.63 -12.94 4.59
C SER A 36 -23.63 -14.09 4.78
N GLN A 37 -23.68 -15.10 3.92
CA GLN A 37 -22.71 -16.20 3.88
C GLN A 37 -21.29 -15.73 3.50
N GLY A 38 -21.17 -14.82 2.53
CA GLY A 38 -19.89 -14.23 2.15
C GLY A 38 -19.27 -13.43 3.30
N LEU A 39 -20.09 -12.63 4.00
CA LEU A 39 -19.65 -11.90 5.19
C LEU A 39 -19.28 -12.84 6.33
N ALA A 40 -20.06 -13.90 6.57
CA ALA A 40 -19.73 -14.93 7.55
C ALA A 40 -18.35 -15.53 7.26
N GLN A 41 -18.11 -15.98 6.03
CA GLN A 41 -16.82 -16.52 5.61
C GLN A 41 -15.68 -15.50 5.80
N ALA A 42 -15.92 -14.22 5.49
CA ALA A 42 -14.91 -13.17 5.69
C ALA A 42 -14.55 -12.99 7.17
N ILE A 43 -15.55 -13.01 8.06
CA ILE A 43 -15.33 -13.00 9.52
C ILE A 43 -14.52 -14.22 9.94
N GLU A 44 -14.91 -15.40 9.46
CA GLU A 44 -14.23 -16.64 9.82
C GLU A 44 -12.77 -16.64 9.38
N ASN A 45 -12.49 -16.31 8.12
CA ASN A 45 -11.14 -16.22 7.57
C ASN A 45 -10.29 -15.20 8.34
N ALA A 46 -10.86 -14.05 8.68
CA ALA A 46 -10.16 -13.02 9.44
C ALA A 46 -9.85 -13.44 10.89
N LEU A 47 -10.57 -14.44 11.43
CA LEU A 47 -10.38 -15.00 12.76
C LEU A 47 -9.53 -16.29 12.80
N GLU A 48 -9.10 -16.83 11.65
CA GLU A 48 -8.28 -18.07 11.59
C GLU A 48 -6.84 -17.90 12.13
N GLY A 49 -6.41 -16.68 12.46
CA GLY A 49 -5.10 -16.40 13.03
C GLY A 49 -4.88 -16.95 14.45
N GLN A 50 -3.61 -17.10 14.84
CA GLN A 50 -3.22 -17.63 16.17
C GLN A 50 -3.71 -16.79 17.37
N LEU A 51 -4.00 -15.50 17.16
CA LEU A 51 -4.49 -14.59 18.19
C LEU A 51 -5.81 -13.97 17.75
N LEU A 52 -6.87 -14.24 18.51
CA LEU A 52 -8.18 -13.61 18.32
C LEU A 52 -8.11 -12.13 18.74
N PRO A 53 -8.81 -11.22 18.04
CA PRO A 53 -8.87 -9.81 18.42
C PRO A 53 -9.68 -9.63 19.70
N ASP A 54 -9.47 -8.51 20.39
CA ASP A 54 -10.33 -8.09 21.49
C ASP A 54 -11.71 -7.67 20.98
N ARG A 55 -11.78 -7.02 19.81
CA ARG A 55 -13.03 -6.52 19.22
C ARG A 55 -13.08 -6.72 17.71
N VAL A 56 -14.29 -6.87 17.18
CA VAL A 56 -14.56 -6.90 15.74
C VAL A 56 -15.51 -5.77 15.36
N ILE A 57 -15.17 -5.00 14.33
CA ILE A 57 -16.00 -3.96 13.73
C ILE A 57 -16.36 -4.42 12.31
N ILE A 58 -17.65 -4.52 12.02
CA ILE A 58 -18.17 -4.66 10.66
C ILE A 58 -18.59 -3.27 10.21
N LEU A 59 -17.86 -2.68 9.26
CA LEU A 59 -18.09 -1.33 8.76
C LEU A 59 -18.81 -1.38 7.41
N CYS A 60 -20.05 -0.90 7.32
CA CYS A 60 -20.84 -0.89 6.09
C CYS A 60 -21.33 0.53 5.74
N GLY A 61 -21.87 0.71 4.52
CA GLY A 61 -22.60 1.94 4.20
C GLY A 61 -23.94 1.99 4.92
N LEU A 62 -24.45 3.19 5.23
CA LEU A 62 -25.75 3.38 5.88
C LEU A 62 -26.92 2.64 5.22
N PRO A 63 -27.05 2.57 3.88
CA PRO A 63 -28.11 1.80 3.22
C PRO A 63 -28.11 0.29 3.54
N ASP A 64 -26.96 -0.29 3.90
CA ASP A 64 -26.84 -1.71 4.21
C ASP A 64 -27.13 -2.03 5.70
N PHE A 65 -27.18 -1.01 6.56
CA PHE A 65 -27.17 -1.20 8.01
C PHE A 65 -28.37 -2.01 8.53
N GLY A 66 -29.59 -1.63 8.14
CA GLY A 66 -30.80 -2.32 8.57
C GLY A 66 -30.82 -3.79 8.13
N ARG A 67 -30.49 -4.05 6.85
CA ARG A 67 -30.40 -5.40 6.29
C ARG A 67 -29.39 -6.25 7.06
N LEU A 68 -28.19 -5.73 7.32
CA LEU A 68 -27.15 -6.48 8.04
C LEU A 68 -27.48 -6.70 9.52
N SER A 69 -28.13 -5.74 10.17
CA SER A 69 -28.63 -5.90 11.54
C SER A 69 -29.65 -7.05 11.62
N ASP A 70 -30.56 -7.12 10.66
CA ASP A 70 -31.56 -8.20 10.60
C ASP A 70 -30.91 -9.54 10.27
N GLU A 71 -30.01 -9.58 9.28
CA GLU A 71 -29.28 -10.80 8.89
C GLU A 71 -28.39 -11.34 10.02
N ALA A 72 -27.80 -10.47 10.85
CA ALA A 72 -26.97 -10.90 11.99
C ALA A 72 -27.73 -11.76 13.01
N ASN A 73 -29.05 -11.57 13.12
CA ASN A 73 -29.91 -12.34 14.01
C ASN A 73 -30.61 -13.52 13.31
N ASN A 74 -30.95 -13.36 12.03
CA ASN A 74 -31.81 -14.31 11.31
C ASN A 74 -31.04 -15.27 10.38
N SER A 75 -29.82 -14.92 9.96
CA SER A 75 -28.98 -15.81 9.14
C SER A 75 -28.16 -16.74 10.04
N PRO A 76 -28.35 -18.08 9.97
CA PRO A 76 -27.63 -19.03 10.81
C PRO A 76 -26.11 -18.91 10.67
N ASP A 77 -25.61 -18.76 9.44
CA ASP A 77 -24.17 -18.69 9.14
C ASP A 77 -23.54 -17.42 9.74
N LEU A 78 -24.17 -16.27 9.50
CA LEU A 78 -23.65 -14.98 10.00
C LEU A 78 -23.75 -14.91 11.53
N SER A 79 -24.86 -15.37 12.12
CA SER A 79 -25.00 -15.41 13.58
C SER A 79 -23.97 -16.33 14.22
N ALA A 80 -23.68 -17.48 13.62
CA ALA A 80 -22.64 -18.40 14.08
C ALA A 80 -21.25 -17.76 13.99
N ALA A 81 -20.93 -17.07 12.89
CA ALA A 81 -19.66 -16.36 12.72
C ALA A 81 -19.47 -15.22 13.75
N ILE A 82 -20.50 -14.40 13.99
CA ILE A 82 -20.49 -13.33 15.02
C ILE A 82 -20.27 -13.90 16.43
N ARG A 83 -20.84 -15.08 16.71
CA ARG A 83 -20.74 -15.75 18.01
C ARG A 83 -19.41 -16.52 18.18
N ARG A 84 -18.57 -16.60 17.15
CA ARG A 84 -17.26 -17.26 17.20
C ARG A 84 -16.27 -16.47 18.08
N GLY A 85 -15.35 -17.18 18.72
CA GLY A 85 -14.32 -16.59 19.58
C GLY A 85 -14.86 -16.10 20.93
N ARG A 86 -14.82 -16.96 21.95
CA ARG A 86 -15.33 -16.63 23.31
C ARG A 86 -14.59 -15.47 23.98
N THR A 87 -13.33 -15.24 23.60
CA THR A 87 -12.46 -14.19 24.16
C THR A 87 -12.66 -12.82 23.51
N ILE A 88 -13.41 -12.73 22.39
CA ILE A 88 -13.75 -11.47 21.75
C ILE A 88 -14.74 -10.73 22.67
N LYS A 89 -14.33 -9.55 23.16
CA LYS A 89 -15.09 -8.70 24.08
C LYS A 89 -16.34 -8.14 23.43
N SER A 90 -16.25 -7.72 22.16
CA SER A 90 -17.43 -7.26 21.42
C SER A 90 -17.33 -7.39 19.90
N VAL A 91 -18.49 -7.52 19.26
CA VAL A 91 -18.69 -7.45 17.81
C VAL A 91 -19.68 -6.33 17.53
N VAL A 92 -19.25 -5.33 16.76
CA VAL A 92 -20.00 -4.10 16.50
C VAL A 92 -20.30 -4.01 15.00
N LEU A 93 -21.54 -3.72 14.65
CA LEU A 93 -21.92 -3.26 13.31
C LEU A 93 -21.96 -1.74 13.34
N ALA A 94 -21.25 -1.10 12.41
CA ALA A 94 -21.20 0.34 12.29
C ALA A 94 -21.44 0.74 10.83
N ALA A 95 -22.16 1.85 10.64
CA ALA A 95 -22.48 2.38 9.33
C ALA A 95 -21.98 3.81 9.14
N TYR A 96 -21.33 4.04 8.00
CA TYR A 96 -20.94 5.39 7.58
C TYR A 96 -21.97 6.04 6.67
N ASP A 97 -22.14 7.34 6.81
CA ASP A 97 -23.00 8.16 5.96
C ASP A 97 -22.26 8.79 4.77
N MET A 98 -22.97 9.60 4.00
CA MET A 98 -22.45 10.32 2.84
C MET A 98 -21.25 11.23 3.14
N THR A 99 -21.08 11.66 4.40
CA THR A 99 -19.96 12.51 4.84
C THR A 99 -18.72 11.69 5.24
N GLY A 100 -18.86 10.36 5.29
CA GLY A 100 -17.84 9.44 5.76
C GLY A 100 -17.81 9.28 7.28
N GLU A 101 -18.73 9.90 8.02
CA GLU A 101 -18.82 9.76 9.48
C GLU A 101 -19.65 8.54 9.89
N ILE A 102 -19.39 7.98 11.08
CA ILE A 102 -20.23 6.91 11.64
C ILE A 102 -21.57 7.52 12.10
N ALA A 103 -22.64 7.19 11.36
CA ALA A 103 -23.99 7.67 11.64
C ALA A 103 -24.76 6.71 12.54
N GLU A 104 -24.59 5.40 12.35
CA GLU A 104 -25.26 4.36 13.16
C GLU A 104 -24.25 3.32 13.64
N GLN A 105 -24.47 2.79 14.84
CA GLN A 105 -23.73 1.65 15.35
C GLN A 105 -24.58 0.84 16.32
N ILE A 106 -24.42 -0.48 16.30
CA ILE A 106 -25.02 -1.41 17.26
C ILE A 106 -24.02 -2.47 17.68
N VAL A 107 -24.09 -2.90 18.93
CA VAL A 107 -23.34 -4.05 19.42
C VAL A 107 -24.14 -5.30 19.10
N LEU A 108 -23.61 -6.12 18.19
CA LEU A 108 -24.21 -7.41 17.83
C LEU A 108 -23.95 -8.47 18.89
N ARG A 109 -22.82 -8.37 19.59
CA ARG A 109 -22.41 -9.26 20.68
C ARG A 109 -21.45 -8.56 21.63
N GLY A 110 -21.57 -8.85 22.92
CA GLY A 110 -20.55 -8.51 23.92
C GLY A 110 -20.77 -7.13 24.56
N ASP A 111 -19.68 -6.54 25.03
CA ASP A 111 -19.72 -5.31 25.84
C ASP A 111 -20.11 -4.08 25.02
N SER A 112 -20.67 -3.07 25.69
CA SER A 112 -20.95 -1.78 25.08
C SER A 112 -19.66 -1.10 24.62
N VAL A 113 -19.73 -0.44 23.46
CA VAL A 113 -18.60 0.29 22.88
C VAL A 113 -18.97 1.76 22.78
N GLY A 114 -18.00 2.63 23.08
CA GLY A 114 -18.15 4.07 22.87
C GLY A 114 -18.39 4.41 21.40
N LYS A 115 -18.59 5.70 21.10
CA LYS A 115 -18.75 6.15 19.73
C LYS A 115 -17.48 5.85 18.92
N LEU A 116 -17.61 5.12 17.82
CA LEU A 116 -16.51 4.85 16.92
C LEU A 116 -16.13 6.12 16.13
N SER A 117 -14.83 6.32 15.90
CA SER A 117 -14.33 7.42 15.08
C SER A 117 -14.05 6.94 13.66
N ALA A 118 -14.80 7.46 12.68
CA ALA A 118 -14.55 7.18 11.28
C ALA A 118 -13.13 7.62 10.86
N THR A 119 -12.67 8.78 11.34
CA THR A 119 -11.32 9.29 11.06
C THR A 119 -10.23 8.33 11.52
N GLN A 120 -10.35 7.77 12.73
CA GLN A 120 -9.37 6.80 13.22
C GLN A 120 -9.41 5.49 12.41
N ILE A 121 -10.61 4.98 12.12
CA ILE A 121 -10.78 3.78 11.30
C ILE A 121 -10.18 3.98 9.90
N ALA A 122 -10.44 5.12 9.26
CA ALA A 122 -9.89 5.48 7.96
C ALA A 122 -8.35 5.56 8.02
N LEU A 123 -7.79 6.23 9.03
CA LEU A 123 -6.34 6.34 9.22
C LEU A 123 -5.68 4.96 9.34
N TRP A 124 -6.19 4.11 10.23
CA TRP A 124 -5.64 2.77 10.45
C TRP A 124 -5.82 1.85 9.24
N GLY A 125 -6.96 1.91 8.56
CA GLY A 125 -7.20 1.10 7.39
C GLY A 125 -6.36 1.53 6.19
N VAL A 126 -6.14 2.83 6.00
CA VAL A 126 -5.21 3.34 4.97
C VAL A 126 -3.77 2.93 5.28
N GLU A 127 -3.36 3.00 6.54
CA GLU A 127 -2.04 2.51 6.97
C GLU A 127 -1.88 1.00 6.72
N ALA A 128 -2.90 0.20 7.07
CA ALA A 128 -2.90 -1.22 6.81
C ALA A 128 -2.87 -1.54 5.31
N LEU A 129 -3.61 -0.77 4.50
CA LEU A 129 -3.61 -0.89 3.05
C LEU A 129 -2.22 -0.60 2.47
N PHE A 130 -1.55 0.46 2.94
CA PHE A 130 -0.19 0.77 2.54
C PHE A 130 0.77 -0.37 2.91
N LYS A 131 0.73 -0.86 4.15
CA LYS A 131 1.60 -1.96 4.60
C LYS A 131 1.38 -3.26 3.81
N LYS A 132 0.11 -3.60 3.53
CA LYS A 132 -0.26 -4.76 2.67
C LYS A 132 0.41 -4.67 1.31
N ASN A 133 0.47 -3.48 0.73
CA ASN A 133 0.88 -3.25 -0.65
C ASN A 133 2.22 -2.48 -0.78
N GLU A 134 3.04 -2.41 0.28
CA GLU A 134 4.19 -1.51 0.37
C GLU A 134 5.19 -1.73 -0.79
N ALA A 135 5.52 -2.98 -1.10
CA ALA A 135 6.43 -3.33 -2.19
C ALA A 135 5.90 -2.92 -3.58
N ALA A 136 4.58 -2.86 -3.75
CA ALA A 136 3.96 -2.41 -4.99
C ALA A 136 3.87 -0.88 -5.08
N ILE A 137 3.82 -0.19 -3.94
CA ILE A 137 3.68 1.27 -3.84
C ILE A 137 5.04 1.96 -3.83
N LEU A 138 5.99 1.48 -3.04
CA LEU A 138 7.29 2.10 -2.85
C LEU A 138 8.37 1.28 -3.58
N VAL A 139 8.63 1.65 -4.82
CA VAL A 139 9.52 0.90 -5.71
C VAL A 139 10.96 1.37 -5.50
N HIS A 140 11.83 0.45 -5.10
CA HIS A 140 13.28 0.69 -4.99
C HIS A 140 13.97 0.48 -6.35
N ALA A 141 14.86 1.40 -6.72
CA ALA A 141 15.69 1.28 -7.90
C ALA A 141 16.73 0.18 -7.71
N GLN A 142 17.05 -0.57 -8.76
CA GLN A 142 18.15 -1.51 -8.70
C GLN A 142 19.48 -0.78 -8.44
N HIS A 143 20.46 -1.50 -7.87
CA HIS A 143 21.79 -0.95 -7.61
C HIS A 143 22.39 -0.34 -8.88
N GLY A 144 22.92 0.88 -8.75
CA GLY A 144 23.45 1.65 -9.88
C GLY A 144 22.38 2.37 -10.70
N PHE A 145 21.12 2.40 -10.26
CA PHE A 145 20.03 3.17 -10.88
C PHE A 145 19.43 4.20 -9.90
N LEU A 146 18.88 5.27 -10.45
CA LEU A 146 18.06 6.26 -9.74
C LEU A 146 16.86 6.63 -10.62
N PHE A 147 15.70 6.85 -10.02
CA PHE A 147 14.56 7.45 -10.71
C PHE A 147 14.79 8.94 -10.91
N SER A 148 14.52 9.44 -12.12
CA SER A 148 14.53 10.87 -12.44
C SER A 148 13.10 11.39 -12.48
N LYS A 149 12.82 12.43 -11.67
CA LYS A 149 11.51 13.09 -11.59
C LYS A 149 11.42 14.26 -12.59
N PRO A 150 10.21 14.65 -13.02
CA PRO A 150 10.00 15.86 -13.84
C PRO A 150 10.51 17.13 -13.17
N SER A 151 10.45 17.18 -11.83
CA SER A 151 11.00 18.26 -11.00
C SER A 151 12.53 18.21 -10.89
N SER A 152 13.20 17.55 -11.84
CA SER A 152 14.64 17.33 -12.00
C SER A 152 15.38 16.55 -10.89
N LYS A 153 14.82 16.50 -9.67
CA LYS A 153 15.29 15.65 -8.56
C LYS A 153 15.39 14.16 -8.94
N ARG A 154 16.37 13.48 -8.34
CA ARG A 154 16.63 12.05 -8.53
C ARG A 154 16.52 11.30 -7.21
N SER A 155 15.96 10.09 -7.19
CA SER A 155 15.86 9.30 -5.97
C SER A 155 15.99 7.80 -6.23
N ASN A 156 16.49 7.04 -5.25
CA ASN A 156 16.50 5.57 -5.33
C ASN A 156 15.12 4.94 -5.08
N TYR A 157 14.14 5.73 -4.64
CA TYR A 157 12.75 5.30 -4.49
C TYR A 157 11.80 6.08 -5.40
N PHE A 158 10.75 5.39 -5.83
CA PHE A 158 9.63 5.96 -6.58
C PHE A 158 8.29 5.53 -5.95
N ILE A 159 7.33 6.45 -5.87
CA ILE A 159 5.99 6.17 -5.34
C ILE A 159 5.05 5.89 -6.50
N ARG A 160 4.45 4.71 -6.49
CA ARG A 160 3.53 4.21 -7.50
C ARG A 160 2.16 3.99 -6.88
N ALA A 161 1.34 5.03 -6.90
CA ALA A 161 0.04 5.05 -6.20
C ALA A 161 -0.96 3.99 -6.68
N GLU A 162 -0.84 3.50 -7.91
CA GLU A 162 -1.69 2.41 -8.43
C GLU A 162 -1.56 1.11 -7.60
N GLY A 163 -0.47 0.96 -6.84
CA GLY A 163 -0.31 -0.12 -5.87
C GLY A 163 -1.33 -0.09 -4.72
N LEU A 164 -2.03 1.03 -4.50
CA LEU A 164 -3.17 1.10 -3.58
C LEU A 164 -4.46 0.52 -4.16
N LEU A 165 -4.50 0.29 -5.47
CA LEU A 165 -5.73 0.01 -6.24
C LEU A 165 -5.72 -1.41 -6.83
N LEU A 166 -4.95 -2.32 -6.24
CA LEU A 166 -4.78 -3.69 -6.74
C LEU A 166 -6.08 -4.51 -6.62
N GLU A 167 -6.86 -4.27 -5.58
CA GLU A 167 -8.12 -4.94 -5.31
C GLU A 167 -9.28 -3.92 -5.24
N LEU A 168 -10.50 -4.39 -5.54
CA LEU A 168 -11.70 -3.55 -5.48
C LEU A 168 -12.01 -3.13 -4.04
N ALA A 169 -11.82 -4.03 -3.06
CA ALA A 169 -12.06 -3.73 -1.65
C ALA A 169 -11.09 -2.67 -1.13
N ASP A 170 -9.81 -2.78 -1.48
CA ASP A 170 -8.75 -1.80 -1.23
C ASP A 170 -9.12 -0.42 -1.81
N THR A 171 -9.50 -0.39 -3.09
CA THR A 171 -9.95 0.84 -3.78
C THR A 171 -11.19 1.44 -3.12
N SER A 172 -12.15 0.59 -2.71
CA SER A 172 -13.37 1.03 -2.04
C SER A 172 -13.06 1.62 -0.66
N PHE A 173 -12.11 1.05 0.08
CA PHE A 173 -11.75 1.56 1.40
C PHE A 173 -11.06 2.92 1.28
N LEU A 174 -10.19 3.08 0.28
CA LEU A 174 -9.58 4.38 -0.01
C LEU A 174 -10.65 5.41 -0.44
N ALA A 175 -11.66 5.01 -1.21
CA ALA A 175 -12.80 5.86 -1.53
C ALA A 175 -13.60 6.27 -0.28
N PHE A 176 -13.82 5.35 0.67
CA PHE A 176 -14.42 5.67 1.97
C PHE A 176 -13.61 6.75 2.72
N SER A 177 -12.28 6.63 2.75
CA SER A 177 -11.41 7.64 3.39
C SER A 177 -11.49 9.03 2.72
N LEU A 178 -11.90 9.10 1.45
CA LEU A 178 -12.04 10.33 0.68
C LEU A 178 -13.43 10.97 0.77
N LEU A 179 -14.43 10.31 1.37
CA LEU A 179 -15.78 10.88 1.50
C LEU A 179 -15.76 12.20 2.27
N ARG A 180 -14.93 12.30 3.33
CA ARG A 180 -14.81 13.53 4.11
C ARG A 180 -14.22 14.68 3.30
N PHE A 181 -13.22 14.40 2.47
CA PHE A 181 -12.64 15.40 1.57
C PHE A 181 -13.70 15.95 0.60
N LEU A 182 -14.48 15.06 -0.02
CA LEU A 182 -15.56 15.44 -0.92
C LEU A 182 -16.65 16.26 -0.18
N ASP A 183 -16.99 15.86 1.03
CA ASP A 183 -18.01 16.54 1.84
C ASP A 183 -17.56 17.94 2.29
N ASP A 184 -16.30 18.09 2.72
CA ASP A 184 -15.71 19.39 3.04
C ASP A 184 -15.79 20.34 1.83
N TRP A 185 -15.50 19.83 0.63
CA TRP A 185 -15.61 20.61 -0.61
C TRP A 185 -17.06 21.02 -0.91
N ILE A 186 -18.01 20.07 -0.80
CA ILE A 186 -19.43 20.35 -1.04
C ILE A 186 -19.96 21.41 -0.06
N LYS A 187 -19.56 21.32 1.22
CA LYS A 187 -19.89 22.33 2.24
C LYS A 187 -19.31 23.69 1.90
N ALA A 188 -18.06 23.75 1.46
CA ALA A 188 -17.39 25.00 1.11
C ALA A 188 -18.00 25.66 -0.14
N LYS A 189 -18.38 24.88 -1.15
CA LYS A 189 -18.89 25.40 -2.43
C LYS A 189 -20.42 25.46 -2.52
N GLY A 190 -21.13 24.82 -1.60
CA GLY A 190 -22.60 24.75 -1.57
C GLY A 190 -23.22 23.94 -2.71
N ARG A 191 -22.46 23.08 -3.39
CA ARG A 191 -22.92 22.28 -4.55
C ARG A 191 -22.06 21.02 -4.74
N SER A 192 -22.51 20.13 -5.63
CA SER A 192 -21.71 18.98 -6.09
C SER A 192 -20.68 19.39 -7.16
N PRO A 193 -19.50 18.75 -7.21
CA PRO A 193 -18.55 18.99 -8.28
C PRO A 193 -19.13 18.51 -9.61
N GLY A 194 -18.77 19.19 -10.70
CA GLY A 194 -19.08 18.74 -12.06
C GLY A 194 -17.93 17.95 -12.70
N LEU A 195 -16.74 18.01 -12.09
CA LEU A 195 -15.50 17.45 -12.61
C LEU A 195 -14.59 16.96 -11.48
N VAL A 196 -13.97 15.80 -11.67
CA VAL A 196 -12.90 15.27 -10.83
C VAL A 196 -11.66 15.17 -11.71
N TYR A 197 -10.66 15.97 -11.38
CA TYR A 197 -9.35 15.85 -12.00
C TYR A 197 -8.52 14.83 -11.27
N VAL A 198 -7.81 14.02 -12.05
CA VAL A 198 -6.74 13.16 -11.55
C VAL A 198 -5.44 13.51 -12.26
N ASP A 199 -4.32 13.43 -11.57
CA ASP A 199 -3.00 13.68 -12.16
C ASP A 199 -2.60 12.60 -13.16
N SER A 200 -3.07 11.36 -12.98
CA SER A 200 -2.85 10.24 -13.88
C SER A 200 -4.12 9.41 -14.02
N MET A 201 -4.41 8.88 -15.22
CA MET A 201 -5.51 7.93 -15.42
C MET A 201 -5.38 6.64 -14.61
N SER A 202 -4.18 6.30 -14.12
CA SER A 202 -3.97 5.13 -13.26
C SER A 202 -4.78 5.15 -11.96
N ILE A 203 -5.22 6.32 -11.49
CA ILE A 203 -6.08 6.47 -10.30
C ILE A 203 -7.54 6.82 -10.62
N ALA A 204 -7.95 6.76 -11.90
CA ALA A 204 -9.32 7.07 -12.30
C ALA A 204 -10.36 6.12 -11.66
N THR A 205 -9.97 4.87 -11.42
CA THR A 205 -10.81 3.86 -10.74
C THR A 205 -11.16 4.27 -9.32
N LEU A 206 -10.24 4.94 -8.60
CA LEU A 206 -10.52 5.49 -7.28
C LEU A 206 -11.55 6.61 -7.33
N ALA A 207 -11.41 7.54 -8.28
CA ALA A 207 -12.38 8.61 -8.49
C ALA A 207 -13.78 8.05 -8.83
N MET A 208 -13.86 7.02 -9.68
CA MET A 208 -15.11 6.31 -9.97
C MET A 208 -15.70 5.66 -8.71
N ALA A 209 -14.88 4.99 -7.90
CA ALA A 209 -15.33 4.36 -6.65
C ALA A 209 -15.85 5.40 -5.65
N LEU A 210 -15.19 6.56 -5.51
CA LEU A 210 -15.65 7.66 -4.65
C LEU A 210 -17.02 8.19 -5.11
N ILE A 211 -17.20 8.42 -6.42
CA ILE A 211 -18.48 8.88 -6.99
C ILE A 211 -19.57 7.84 -6.73
N GLU A 212 -19.31 6.58 -7.06
CA GLU A 212 -20.27 5.49 -6.88
C GLU A 212 -20.65 5.31 -5.41
N MET A 213 -19.68 5.36 -4.50
CA MET A 213 -19.90 5.30 -3.06
C MET A 213 -20.78 6.46 -2.58
N ARG A 214 -20.47 7.70 -2.98
CA ARG A 214 -21.28 8.86 -2.63
C ARG A 214 -22.71 8.74 -3.15
N ARG A 215 -22.91 8.25 -4.37
CA ARG A 215 -24.24 8.06 -4.98
C ARG A 215 -25.10 7.00 -4.28
N ARG A 216 -24.47 5.92 -3.80
CA ARG A 216 -25.19 4.91 -3.01
C ARG A 216 -25.71 5.49 -1.70
N LEU A 217 -24.97 6.43 -1.12
CA LEU A 217 -25.33 7.11 0.14
C LEU A 217 -26.28 8.30 -0.09
N ASP A 218 -26.20 8.94 -1.26
CA ASP A 218 -26.99 10.12 -1.65
C ASP A 218 -27.38 10.01 -3.13
N GLN A 219 -28.63 9.59 -3.38
CA GLN A 219 -29.15 9.39 -4.74
C GLN A 219 -29.25 10.69 -5.56
N HIS A 220 -29.20 11.85 -4.92
CA HIS A 220 -29.21 13.15 -5.60
C HIS A 220 -27.81 13.60 -6.03
N PHE A 221 -26.75 12.92 -5.59
CA PHE A 221 -25.40 13.22 -6.03
C PHE A 221 -25.26 12.96 -7.55
N GLY A 222 -24.64 13.91 -8.25
CA GLY A 222 -24.47 13.85 -9.70
C GLY A 222 -23.50 12.76 -10.18
N TYR A 223 -23.19 12.81 -11.47
CA TYR A 223 -22.07 12.07 -12.08
C TYR A 223 -21.05 13.09 -12.59
N PRO A 224 -20.13 13.58 -11.72
CA PRO A 224 -19.06 14.43 -12.22
C PRO A 224 -18.24 13.67 -13.25
N ARG A 225 -17.78 14.39 -14.27
CA ARG A 225 -16.85 13.83 -15.25
C ARG A 225 -15.51 13.57 -14.59
N ILE A 226 -14.74 12.60 -15.09
CA ILE A 226 -13.35 12.39 -14.67
C ILE A 226 -12.43 12.75 -15.84
N ALA A 227 -11.34 13.46 -15.56
CA ALA A 227 -10.35 13.82 -16.55
C ALA A 227 -8.92 13.75 -15.98
N SER A 228 -7.98 13.26 -16.79
CA SER A 228 -6.56 13.36 -16.48
C SER A 228 -6.05 14.74 -16.82
N PHE A 229 -5.15 15.28 -16.00
CA PHE A 229 -4.32 16.40 -16.40
C PHE A 229 -2.85 16.01 -16.62
N HIS A 230 -2.53 14.71 -16.65
CA HIS A 230 -1.19 14.20 -17.00
C HIS A 230 -0.05 14.88 -16.21
N SER A 231 -0.25 15.01 -14.90
CA SER A 231 0.69 15.58 -13.93
C SER A 231 1.23 16.96 -14.36
N TYR A 232 2.55 17.20 -14.23
CA TYR A 232 3.17 18.49 -14.53
C TYR A 232 3.04 18.92 -16.00
N GLU A 233 3.15 17.97 -16.93
CA GLU A 233 3.13 18.27 -18.37
C GLU A 233 1.76 18.80 -18.80
N GLY A 234 0.67 18.12 -18.43
CA GLY A 234 -0.67 18.59 -18.77
C GLY A 234 -1.16 19.73 -17.87
N LEU A 235 -0.70 19.84 -16.62
CA LEU A 235 -1.03 20.98 -15.76
C LEU A 235 -0.58 22.30 -16.39
N SER A 236 0.60 22.36 -17.03
CA SER A 236 1.10 23.58 -17.67
C SER A 236 0.19 24.08 -18.81
N ASN A 237 -0.37 23.17 -19.59
CA ASN A 237 -1.17 23.45 -20.79
C ASN A 237 -2.69 23.48 -20.54
N MET A 238 -3.14 23.05 -19.36
CA MET A 238 -4.55 23.00 -19.01
C MET A 238 -5.18 24.40 -18.89
N ALA A 239 -6.37 24.56 -19.48
CA ALA A 239 -7.22 25.72 -19.27
C ALA A 239 -7.84 25.70 -17.87
N SER A 240 -8.10 26.87 -17.28
CA SER A 240 -8.75 26.93 -15.96
C SER A 240 -10.11 26.25 -16.00
N PRO A 241 -10.40 25.32 -15.08
CA PRO A 241 -11.75 24.83 -14.95
C PRO A 241 -12.70 25.97 -14.59
N PRO A 242 -14.01 25.83 -14.88
CA PRO A 242 -15.01 26.74 -14.34
C PRO A 242 -14.85 26.84 -12.82
N ARG A 243 -15.01 28.05 -12.26
CA ARG A 243 -14.83 28.26 -10.83
C ARG A 243 -15.71 27.32 -10.02
N ASP A 244 -15.16 26.82 -8.91
CA ASP A 244 -15.83 25.96 -7.92
C ASP A 244 -16.53 24.75 -8.55
N SER A 245 -16.04 24.24 -9.69
CA SER A 245 -16.67 23.13 -10.42
C SER A 245 -15.90 21.83 -10.34
N ALA A 246 -14.67 21.85 -9.83
CA ALA A 246 -13.78 20.72 -9.88
C ALA A 246 -13.06 20.47 -8.56
N ILE A 247 -12.86 19.19 -8.26
CA ILE A 247 -11.88 18.72 -7.27
C ILE A 247 -10.69 18.10 -7.99
N CYS A 248 -9.55 18.02 -7.32
CA CYS A 248 -8.32 17.43 -7.83
C CYS A 248 -7.80 16.35 -6.87
N ILE A 249 -7.55 15.16 -7.40
CA ILE A 249 -6.94 14.03 -6.69
C ILE A 249 -5.56 13.80 -7.32
N ILE A 250 -4.52 13.95 -6.52
CA ILE A 250 -3.13 13.72 -6.91
C ILE A 250 -2.69 12.37 -6.37
N SER A 251 -2.23 11.50 -7.27
CA SER A 251 -1.82 10.13 -6.98
C SER A 251 -0.68 10.07 -5.97
N ALA A 252 0.43 10.75 -6.24
CA ALA A 252 1.56 10.84 -5.34
C ALA A 252 2.37 12.11 -5.56
N SER A 253 2.89 12.70 -4.48
CA SER A 253 3.81 13.83 -4.57
C SER A 253 4.80 13.78 -3.42
N THR A 254 6.10 13.77 -3.70
CA THR A 254 7.10 13.64 -2.62
C THR A 254 7.20 14.86 -1.71
N SER A 255 6.70 16.01 -2.12
CA SER A 255 6.76 17.27 -1.36
C SER A 255 5.53 18.15 -1.59
N CYS A 256 4.41 17.58 -2.01
CA CYS A 256 3.16 18.30 -2.32
C CYS A 256 3.25 19.39 -3.41
N ASN A 257 4.38 19.56 -4.10
CA ASN A 257 4.58 20.60 -5.12
C ASN A 257 3.49 20.64 -6.20
N LEU A 258 3.02 19.48 -6.69
CA LEU A 258 1.97 19.45 -7.71
C LEU A 258 0.64 20.04 -7.19
N ALA A 259 0.31 19.84 -5.92
CA ALA A 259 -0.85 20.44 -5.27
C ALA A 259 -0.68 21.96 -5.13
N GLU A 260 0.53 22.41 -4.77
CA GLU A 260 0.85 23.84 -4.68
C GLU A 260 0.77 24.53 -6.05
N GLU A 261 1.28 23.89 -7.11
CA GLU A 261 1.20 24.40 -8.48
C GLU A 261 -0.24 24.45 -8.98
N TRP A 262 -1.04 23.43 -8.68
CA TRP A 262 -2.48 23.43 -8.95
C TRP A 262 -3.17 24.62 -8.32
N LYS A 263 -2.98 24.79 -6.99
CA LYS A 263 -3.57 25.90 -6.22
C LYS A 263 -3.12 27.25 -6.76
N LYS A 264 -1.83 27.42 -7.05
CA LYS A 264 -1.29 28.65 -7.60
C LYS A 264 -1.86 28.97 -8.98
N LYS A 265 -1.97 27.98 -9.86
CA LYS A 265 -2.44 28.18 -11.24
C LYS A 265 -3.92 28.52 -11.29
N PHE A 266 -4.75 27.81 -10.53
CA PHE A 266 -6.21 27.96 -10.58
C PHE A 266 -6.79 28.81 -9.45
N ARG A 267 -5.95 29.28 -8.53
CA ARG A 267 -6.34 30.09 -7.35
C ARG A 267 -7.38 29.37 -6.49
N THR A 268 -7.15 28.09 -6.24
CA THR A 268 -8.04 27.20 -5.46
C THR A 268 -7.57 27.08 -4.01
N GLY A 269 -8.49 26.74 -3.11
CA GLY A 269 -8.19 26.47 -1.70
C GLY A 269 -7.74 25.01 -1.45
N GLY A 270 -7.27 24.73 -0.23
CA GLY A 270 -6.86 23.39 0.20
C GLY A 270 -7.99 22.36 0.28
N GLU A 271 -9.26 22.79 0.27
CA GLU A 271 -10.43 21.92 0.18
C GLU A 271 -10.62 21.32 -1.23
N GLU A 272 -9.98 21.86 -2.26
CA GLU A 272 -10.18 21.45 -3.66
C GLU A 272 -9.15 20.44 -4.15
N VAL A 273 -8.09 20.19 -3.38
CA VAL A 273 -6.99 19.31 -3.77
C VAL A 273 -6.65 18.35 -2.65
N VAL A 274 -6.52 17.06 -3.00
CA VAL A 274 -6.04 16.02 -2.09
C VAL A 274 -4.93 15.21 -2.74
N THR A 275 -3.88 14.91 -1.99
CA THR A 275 -2.79 14.01 -2.41
C THR A 275 -2.95 12.68 -1.69
N LEU A 276 -2.94 11.56 -2.40
CA LEU A 276 -3.10 10.24 -1.78
C LEU A 276 -1.85 9.86 -0.99
N LEU A 277 -0.67 9.98 -1.60
CA LEU A 277 0.60 9.57 -1.03
C LEU A 277 1.66 10.68 -1.06
N SER A 278 2.35 10.89 0.05
CA SER A 278 3.46 11.84 0.13
C SER A 278 4.56 11.36 1.09
N LEU A 279 5.79 11.85 0.92
CA LEU A 279 6.88 11.68 1.90
C LEU A 279 6.91 12.80 2.95
N VAL A 280 6.05 13.80 2.79
CA VAL A 280 5.90 14.95 3.68
C VAL A 280 4.45 15.00 4.12
N ALA A 281 4.23 15.20 5.42
CA ALA A 281 2.90 15.34 5.97
C ALA A 281 2.16 16.51 5.31
N GLY A 282 0.85 16.36 5.18
CA GLY A 282 0.00 17.49 4.84
C GLY A 282 0.12 18.60 5.87
N ASP A 283 -0.13 19.83 5.44
CA ASP A 283 -0.36 20.97 6.31
C ASP A 283 -1.84 21.37 6.21
N GLY A 284 -2.25 22.41 6.93
CA GLY A 284 -3.64 22.89 6.89
C GLY A 284 -4.14 23.28 5.48
N ASP A 285 -3.23 23.49 4.52
CA ASP A 285 -3.53 23.91 3.15
C ASP A 285 -3.28 22.79 2.11
N ASN A 286 -2.53 21.75 2.46
CA ASN A 286 -2.18 20.60 1.63
C ASN A 286 -2.71 19.30 2.28
N LYS A 287 -3.89 18.83 1.85
CA LYS A 287 -4.45 17.57 2.34
C LYS A 287 -3.69 16.36 1.78
N VAL A 288 -3.17 15.52 2.67
CA VAL A 288 -2.49 14.25 2.35
C VAL A 288 -3.21 13.11 3.04
N ILE A 289 -3.60 12.06 2.30
CA ILE A 289 -4.29 10.88 2.86
C ILE A 289 -3.34 9.98 3.64
N TYR A 290 -2.16 9.71 3.09
CA TYR A 290 -1.14 8.94 3.79
C TYR A 290 0.27 9.51 3.59
N THR A 291 0.97 9.65 4.71
CA THR A 291 2.38 10.08 4.71
C THR A 291 3.26 8.85 4.88
N ILE A 292 3.99 8.52 3.83
CA ILE A 292 4.93 7.41 3.79
C ILE A 292 6.17 7.80 4.61
N GLN A 293 6.54 6.94 5.56
CA GLN A 293 7.82 7.08 6.24
C GLN A 293 8.96 6.79 5.27
N LYS A 294 9.95 7.68 5.23
CA LYS A 294 11.11 7.48 4.36
C LYS A 294 11.89 6.24 4.82
N PRO A 295 12.22 5.31 3.90
CA PRO A 295 13.16 4.23 4.21
C PRO A 295 14.48 4.76 4.75
N LEU A 296 15.15 3.97 5.58
CA LEU A 296 16.44 4.34 6.20
C LEU A 296 17.53 4.61 5.15
N ASP A 297 17.47 3.94 4.00
CA ASP A 297 18.36 4.07 2.86
C ASP A 297 17.81 5.01 1.77
N TYR A 298 16.81 5.84 2.08
CA TYR A 298 16.27 6.81 1.13
C TYR A 298 17.33 7.85 0.75
N VAL A 299 17.68 7.89 -0.54
CA VAL A 299 18.60 8.84 -1.15
C VAL A 299 17.84 9.70 -2.14
N SER A 300 18.01 11.02 -2.04
CA SER A 300 17.53 11.98 -3.01
C SER A 300 18.66 12.94 -3.37
N LEU A 301 19.00 12.98 -4.65
CA LEU A 301 20.01 13.87 -5.20
C LEU A 301 19.34 15.03 -5.93
N SER A 302 19.89 16.23 -5.74
CA SER A 302 19.62 17.43 -6.51
C SER A 302 20.29 17.36 -7.89
N ASP A 303 19.95 18.31 -8.77
CA ASP A 303 20.53 18.36 -10.13
C ASP A 303 22.03 18.58 -10.13
N THR A 304 22.52 19.33 -9.13
CA THR A 304 23.90 19.77 -9.00
C THR A 304 24.84 18.72 -8.41
N GLU A 305 24.29 17.64 -7.85
CA GLU A 305 25.08 16.56 -7.24
C GLU A 305 25.53 15.53 -8.29
N ASP A 306 26.77 15.07 -8.17
CA ASP A 306 27.35 14.11 -9.12
C ASP A 306 26.66 12.74 -9.04
N HIS A 307 26.18 12.29 -10.20
CA HIS A 307 25.55 11.00 -10.42
C HIS A 307 26.33 10.11 -11.39
N SER A 308 27.61 10.40 -11.67
CA SER A 308 28.45 9.72 -12.66
C SER A 308 28.51 8.19 -12.50
N GLY A 309 28.13 7.65 -11.33
CA GLY A 309 27.99 6.23 -11.03
C GLY A 309 26.59 5.61 -11.25
N HIS A 310 25.55 6.40 -11.51
CA HIS A 310 24.15 5.94 -11.57
C HIS A 310 23.51 6.17 -12.96
N ARG A 311 22.72 5.19 -13.41
CA ARG A 311 21.83 5.30 -14.57
C ARG A 311 20.48 5.85 -14.15
N LEU A 312 19.91 6.73 -14.97
CA LEU A 312 18.62 7.36 -14.66
C LEU A 312 17.48 6.60 -15.31
N ILE A 313 16.57 6.08 -14.49
CA ILE A 313 15.26 5.59 -14.92
C ILE A 313 14.36 6.83 -15.07
N ARG A 314 14.10 7.23 -16.32
CA ARG A 314 13.17 8.31 -16.59
C ARG A 314 11.76 7.82 -16.40
N VAL A 315 11.10 8.39 -15.40
CA VAL A 315 9.66 8.23 -15.21
C VAL A 315 8.99 9.28 -16.09
N SER A 316 8.50 8.88 -17.26
CA SER A 316 7.78 9.77 -18.19
C SER A 316 6.48 9.13 -18.67
N GLY A 317 5.42 9.94 -18.75
CA GLY A 317 4.06 9.50 -19.08
C GLY A 317 3.34 8.73 -17.97
N GLU A 318 2.09 8.33 -18.24
CA GLU A 318 1.20 7.62 -17.29
C GLU A 318 1.61 6.16 -17.02
N HIS A 319 2.52 5.60 -17.82
CA HIS A 319 2.85 4.16 -17.83
C HIS A 319 4.26 3.81 -17.35
N PHE A 320 5.03 4.78 -16.84
CA PHE A 320 6.29 4.53 -16.12
C PHE A 320 7.27 3.58 -16.85
N TRP A 321 7.43 3.74 -18.17
CA TRP A 321 8.28 2.86 -18.97
C TRP A 321 9.76 2.93 -18.54
N VAL A 322 10.37 1.78 -18.26
CA VAL A 322 11.82 1.69 -18.03
C VAL A 322 12.52 1.74 -19.38
N GLU A 323 13.29 2.79 -19.62
CA GLU A 323 14.11 2.91 -20.82
C GLU A 323 15.10 1.75 -20.91
N ALA A 324 15.13 1.02 -22.03
CA ALA A 324 16.01 -0.12 -22.20
C ALA A 324 17.47 0.35 -22.26
N PHE A 325 18.24 0.07 -21.21
CA PHE A 325 19.64 0.48 -21.20
C PHE A 325 20.53 -0.50 -21.97
N PRO A 326 21.47 -0.01 -22.80
CA PRO A 326 22.46 -0.88 -23.41
C PRO A 326 23.30 -1.57 -22.32
N SER A 327 23.55 -2.86 -22.49
CA SER A 327 24.40 -3.65 -21.59
C SER A 327 25.79 -3.02 -21.50
N ARG A 328 26.28 -2.75 -20.28
CA ARG A 328 27.66 -2.26 -20.06
C ARG A 328 28.55 -3.43 -19.70
N SER A 329 29.67 -3.56 -20.39
CA SER A 329 30.73 -4.47 -19.95
C SER A 329 31.31 -3.97 -18.64
N VAL A 330 31.29 -4.83 -17.61
CA VAL A 330 31.96 -4.56 -16.33
C VAL A 330 33.23 -5.39 -16.25
N THR A 331 34.36 -4.75 -15.91
CA THR A 331 35.63 -5.45 -15.72
C THR A 331 35.78 -5.81 -14.25
N LEU A 332 35.55 -7.08 -13.92
CA LEU A 332 35.81 -7.61 -12.59
C LEU A 332 37.32 -7.77 -12.39
N THR A 333 37.87 -7.06 -11.41
CA THR A 333 39.28 -7.16 -11.00
C THR A 333 39.40 -7.84 -9.64
N LYS A 334 40.42 -8.70 -9.47
CA LYS A 334 40.74 -9.34 -8.18
C LYS A 334 40.97 -8.32 -7.06
N LYS A 335 41.57 -7.17 -7.38
CA LYS A 335 41.87 -6.10 -6.41
C LYS A 335 40.62 -5.45 -5.82
N ASN A 336 39.60 -5.18 -6.64
CA ASN A 336 38.45 -4.37 -6.21
C ASN A 336 37.18 -5.19 -5.92
N HIS A 337 37.11 -6.43 -6.40
CA HIS A 337 35.87 -7.23 -6.35
C HIS A 337 36.05 -8.60 -5.70
N CYS A 338 37.27 -8.95 -5.23
CA CYS A 338 37.48 -10.17 -4.45
C CYS A 338 37.23 -9.85 -2.97
N PRO A 339 36.26 -10.49 -2.29
CA PRO A 339 36.04 -10.29 -0.87
C PRO A 339 37.31 -10.63 -0.08
N GLU A 340 37.69 -9.81 0.90
CA GLU A 340 38.99 -9.92 1.59
C GLU A 340 39.24 -11.29 2.25
N LYS A 341 38.17 -11.94 2.73
CA LYS A 341 38.24 -13.25 3.40
C LYS A 341 38.22 -14.43 2.42
N LEU A 342 37.66 -14.24 1.22
CA LEU A 342 37.44 -15.31 0.26
C LEU A 342 38.73 -16.02 -0.17
N PRO A 343 39.87 -15.33 -0.47
CA PRO A 343 41.10 -16.01 -0.81
C PRO A 343 41.59 -16.97 0.26
N LYS A 344 41.61 -16.54 1.54
CA LYS A 344 42.12 -17.34 2.65
C LYS A 344 41.25 -18.55 2.93
N ASP A 345 39.93 -18.36 2.92
CA ASP A 345 38.97 -19.43 3.19
C ASP A 345 38.92 -20.43 2.03
N MET A 346 39.02 -19.95 0.79
CA MET A 346 38.97 -20.80 -0.40
C MET A 346 40.28 -21.54 -0.69
N GLU A 347 41.44 -20.98 -0.34
CA GLU A 347 42.75 -21.63 -0.55
C GLU A 347 42.79 -23.02 0.10
N VAL A 348 42.21 -23.16 1.29
CA VAL A 348 42.13 -24.42 2.04
C VAL A 348 41.30 -25.48 1.28
N PHE A 349 40.18 -25.08 0.68
CA PHE A 349 39.31 -25.97 -0.09
C PHE A 349 39.86 -26.29 -1.49
N VAL A 350 40.57 -25.35 -2.10
CA VAL A 350 41.26 -25.57 -3.38
C VAL A 350 42.46 -26.50 -3.19
N ALA A 351 43.27 -26.30 -2.14
CA ALA A 351 44.43 -27.13 -1.85
C ALA A 351 44.07 -28.59 -1.56
N SER A 352 42.95 -28.83 -0.88
CA SER A 352 42.42 -30.20 -0.64
C SER A 352 41.74 -30.81 -1.88
N GLY A 353 41.54 -30.02 -2.94
CA GLY A 353 40.78 -30.40 -4.12
C GLY A 353 39.30 -30.64 -3.82
N ALA A 354 38.79 -30.08 -2.71
CA ALA A 354 37.38 -30.07 -2.36
C ALA A 354 36.60 -29.09 -3.26
N ILE A 355 37.23 -28.01 -3.70
CA ILE A 355 36.70 -27.07 -4.71
C ILE A 355 37.69 -26.95 -5.87
N ASP A 356 37.17 -26.98 -7.08
CA ASP A 356 37.97 -26.89 -8.30
C ASP A 356 37.21 -26.10 -9.38
N CYS A 357 37.91 -25.53 -10.35
CA CYS A 357 37.33 -24.76 -11.43
C CYS A 357 37.55 -25.46 -12.77
N ARG A 358 36.54 -25.41 -13.66
CA ARG A 358 36.61 -26.03 -15.00
C ARG A 358 36.93 -27.52 -14.99
N ARG A 359 36.43 -28.25 -13.99
CA ARG A 359 36.64 -29.70 -13.85
C ARG A 359 35.53 -30.50 -14.50
N ARG A 360 35.88 -31.67 -15.06
CA ARG A 360 34.91 -32.72 -15.42
C ARG A 360 34.70 -33.65 -14.21
N PRO A 361 33.49 -33.75 -13.64
CA PRO A 361 33.23 -34.63 -12.50
C PRO A 361 33.37 -36.12 -12.88
N THR A 362 33.00 -36.45 -14.12
CA THR A 362 33.15 -37.77 -14.73
C THR A 362 33.82 -37.63 -16.10
N PRO A 363 34.52 -38.66 -16.62
CA PRO A 363 35.23 -38.58 -17.90
C PRO A 363 34.34 -38.13 -19.08
N THR A 364 33.05 -38.49 -19.05
CA THR A 364 32.03 -38.17 -20.05
C THR A 364 31.12 -37.00 -19.68
N GLY A 365 31.31 -36.40 -18.50
CA GLY A 365 30.43 -35.34 -17.97
C GLY A 365 30.74 -33.93 -18.50
N PRO A 366 29.77 -33.00 -18.39
CA PRO A 366 29.98 -31.61 -18.75
C PRO A 366 31.02 -30.94 -17.83
N ILE A 367 31.81 -30.03 -18.40
CA ILE A 367 32.75 -29.19 -17.63
C ILE A 367 31.94 -28.28 -16.72
N ARG A 368 32.22 -28.30 -15.43
CA ARG A 368 31.60 -27.40 -14.45
C ARG A 368 32.49 -26.18 -14.23
N ALA A 369 31.91 -24.99 -14.30
CA ALA A 369 32.65 -23.75 -14.03
C ALA A 369 33.25 -23.76 -12.62
N VAL A 370 32.46 -24.23 -11.65
CA VAL A 370 32.88 -24.54 -10.28
C VAL A 370 32.43 -25.96 -9.96
N HIS A 371 33.34 -26.78 -9.46
CA HIS A 371 33.11 -28.16 -9.04
C HIS A 371 33.41 -28.29 -7.55
N VAL A 372 32.48 -28.89 -6.81
CA VAL A 372 32.63 -29.16 -5.39
C VAL A 372 32.56 -30.67 -5.15
N SER A 373 33.60 -31.24 -4.55
CA SER A 373 33.64 -32.65 -4.19
C SER A 373 33.07 -32.85 -2.80
N GLY A 374 31.80 -33.26 -2.72
CA GLY A 374 31.10 -33.47 -1.45
C GLY A 374 31.86 -34.41 -0.50
N GLY A 375 32.38 -35.53 -1.01
CA GLY A 375 33.15 -36.49 -0.21
C GLY A 375 34.44 -35.92 0.40
N LYS A 376 35.12 -35.01 -0.30
CA LYS A 376 36.31 -34.33 0.24
C LYS A 376 35.95 -33.16 1.17
N LEU A 377 34.83 -32.51 0.90
CA LEU A 377 34.35 -31.38 1.67
C LEU A 377 33.93 -31.82 3.08
N ILE A 378 33.20 -32.93 3.20
CA ILE A 378 32.77 -33.49 4.50
C ILE A 378 33.93 -34.06 5.34
N THR A 379 35.08 -34.34 4.72
CA THR A 379 36.29 -34.75 5.45
C THR A 379 37.12 -33.57 5.95
N HIS A 380 36.73 -32.34 5.61
CA HIS A 380 37.50 -31.15 5.91
C HIS A 380 37.06 -30.53 7.25
N ALA A 381 37.95 -30.50 8.25
CA ALA A 381 37.64 -30.01 9.60
C ALA A 381 37.07 -28.57 9.62
N HIS A 382 37.60 -27.68 8.77
CA HIS A 382 37.11 -26.31 8.65
C HIS A 382 35.67 -26.21 8.10
N PHE A 383 35.26 -27.15 7.25
CA PHE A 383 33.88 -27.22 6.75
C PHE A 383 32.94 -27.77 7.82
N LEU A 384 33.37 -28.80 8.56
CA LEU A 384 32.58 -29.38 9.65
C LEU A 384 32.31 -28.36 10.76
N SER A 385 33.33 -27.61 11.19
CA SER A 385 33.16 -26.55 12.20
C SER A 385 32.21 -25.43 11.73
N TRP A 386 32.30 -25.02 10.46
CA TRP A 386 31.36 -24.06 9.88
C TRP A 386 29.94 -24.64 9.83
N LEU A 387 29.79 -25.91 9.43
CA LEU A 387 28.50 -26.58 9.32
C LEU A 387 27.83 -26.71 10.69
N GLU A 388 28.58 -27.10 11.73
CA GLU A 388 28.09 -27.13 13.12
C GLU A 388 27.60 -25.75 13.57
N THR A 389 28.40 -24.70 13.35
CA THR A 389 28.02 -23.32 13.68
C THR A 389 26.76 -22.87 12.93
N ALA A 390 26.63 -23.23 11.65
CA ALA A 390 25.49 -22.87 10.83
C ALA A 390 24.21 -23.62 11.23
N ILE A 391 24.33 -24.88 11.64
CA ILE A 391 23.23 -25.69 12.18
C ILE A 391 22.76 -25.08 13.52
N GLU A 392 23.69 -24.73 14.42
CA GLU A 392 23.35 -24.09 15.70
C GLU A 392 22.63 -22.74 15.54
N GLN A 393 22.89 -22.01 14.45
CA GLN A 393 22.22 -20.73 14.14
C GLN A 393 20.86 -20.88 13.45
N GLN A 394 20.51 -22.07 12.94
CA GLN A 394 19.26 -22.34 12.23
C GLN A 394 18.25 -23.20 13.02
N ILE A 395 18.63 -23.71 14.18
CA ILE A 395 17.69 -24.34 15.13
C ILE A 395 17.13 -23.23 16.02
N PRO A 396 15.80 -22.98 16.01
CA PRO A 396 15.15 -21.95 16.83
C PRO A 396 15.37 -22.09 18.33
#